data_AF-A0A2V7JP34-F1
#
_entry.id   AF-A0A2V7JP34-F1
#
_cell.length_a   1.000
_cell.length_b   1.000
_cell.length_c   1.000
_cell.angle_alpha   90.00
_cell.angle_beta   90.00
_cell.angle_gamma   90.00
#
_symmetry.space_group_name_H-M   'P 1'
#
loop_
_entity.id
_entity.type
_entity.pdbx_description
1 polymer ?
#
loop_
_entity_poly.entity_id
_entity_poly.type
_entity_poly.pdbx_seq_one_letter_code
_entity_poly.pdbx_strand_id
1 'polypeptide(L)'
;MMNTIKVIRSCAALLALAACVRTRSILDNDMPDDSGTVEGRNQVDLALLTPEERAALIAQQARDSALLEAIGFTRRESTIADAYFIEPDEIAAIQPKTIADIFRHVPVLIERPGPPGSHLRQGCFLTYVNGSVLRARVPNELDTFIQARDVLAAEVYPPGQSPPSPFTVGSSRTDCTTVALWTRTRAE
;
A
#
# COMPACT_ATOMS: atom_id res chain seq x y z
N MET A 1 -29.29 46.49 22.98
CA MET A 1 -28.34 45.36 23.05
C MET A 1 -27.42 45.52 21.82
N MET A 2 -26.22 46.12 21.88
CA MET A 2 -24.92 45.57 22.38
C MET A 2 -24.73 44.12 21.90
N ASN A 3 -23.74 43.70 21.10
CA ASN A 3 -22.37 44.14 20.75
C ASN A 3 -22.09 43.90 19.24
N THR A 4 -21.29 44.64 18.46
CA THR A 4 -19.89 45.13 18.52
C THR A 4 -18.78 44.11 18.17
N ILE A 5 -18.38 44.13 16.88
CA ILE A 5 -17.02 44.14 16.29
C ILE A 5 -15.99 43.03 16.67
N LYS A 6 -15.48 42.30 15.65
CA LYS A 6 -14.07 42.41 15.18
C LYS A 6 -13.83 41.60 13.90
N VAL A 7 -13.50 42.33 12.83
CA VAL A 7 -12.71 41.87 11.68
C VAL A 7 -11.27 41.71 12.14
N ILE A 8 -10.63 40.58 11.82
CA ILE A 8 -9.16 40.47 11.82
C ILE A 8 -8.74 39.99 10.44
N ARG A 9 -7.90 40.81 9.81
CA ARG A 9 -7.22 40.56 8.55
C ARG A 9 -5.75 40.35 8.88
N SER A 10 -5.12 39.45 8.12
CA SER A 10 -3.70 39.42 7.75
C SER A 10 -2.66 38.64 8.57
N CYS A 11 -1.86 37.94 7.76
CA CYS A 11 -0.43 37.68 7.84
C CYS A 11 0.10 36.41 8.55
N ALA A 12 0.40 35.45 7.67
CA ALA A 12 1.76 34.97 7.40
C ALA A 12 2.36 33.85 8.26
N ALA A 13 3.10 33.01 7.52
CA ALA A 13 4.24 32.20 7.95
C ALA A 13 3.88 30.93 8.76
N LEU A 14 4.01 29.76 8.14
CA LEU A 14 5.24 28.95 8.06
C LEU A 14 5.52 28.19 9.36
N LEU A 15 5.84 26.90 9.19
CA LEU A 15 6.47 25.98 10.14
C LEU A 15 5.58 25.38 11.23
N ALA A 16 5.03 24.18 10.97
CA ALA A 16 4.96 23.09 11.95
C ALA A 16 4.36 21.81 11.33
N LEU A 17 5.11 21.11 10.49
CA LEU A 17 4.97 19.65 10.35
C LEU A 17 6.38 19.05 10.28
N ALA A 18 7.10 19.20 11.39
CA ALA A 18 8.28 18.42 11.70
C ALA A 18 7.90 17.37 12.75
N ALA A 19 8.35 16.14 12.50
CA ALA A 19 8.51 15.05 13.46
C ALA A 19 7.24 14.32 13.95
N CYS A 20 6.84 13.31 13.18
CA CYS A 20 6.56 11.97 13.73
C CYS A 20 7.43 10.93 13.01
N VAL A 21 8.74 11.17 12.95
CA VAL A 21 9.71 10.08 12.76
C VAL A 21 9.95 9.52 14.16
N ARG A 22 9.54 8.28 14.37
CA ARG A 22 9.66 7.57 15.64
C ARG A 22 11.12 7.19 15.86
N THR A 23 11.93 8.15 16.30
CA THR A 23 13.30 7.89 16.75
C THR A 23 13.24 7.10 18.05
N ARG A 24 13.40 5.78 17.99
CA ARG A 24 13.76 5.01 19.19
C ARG A 24 15.21 5.35 19.51
N SER A 25 15.39 6.22 20.50
CA SER A 25 16.68 6.58 21.05
C SER A 25 17.31 5.35 21.71
N ILE A 26 18.53 5.04 21.27
CA ILE A 26 19.50 4.18 21.94
C ILE A 26 20.11 4.99 23.08
N LEU A 27 20.10 4.44 24.31
CA LEU A 27 21.16 4.58 25.32
C LEU A 27 20.90 3.57 26.47
N ASP A 28 21.83 2.59 26.55
CA ASP A 28 22.32 1.77 27.67
C ASP A 28 21.39 1.01 28.62
N ASN A 29 21.40 -0.34 28.51
CA ASN A 29 22.11 -1.19 29.49
C ASN A 29 22.22 -2.67 29.02
N ASP A 30 23.34 -3.28 29.41
CA ASP A 30 23.91 -4.60 29.09
C ASP A 30 22.97 -5.82 29.04
N MET A 31 23.17 -6.66 28.00
CA MET A 31 23.23 -8.14 28.05
C MET A 31 23.43 -8.70 26.62
N PRO A 32 24.38 -9.63 26.38
CA PRO A 32 24.47 -10.31 25.10
C PRO A 32 23.55 -11.53 25.13
N ASP A 33 22.58 -11.58 24.23
CA ASP A 33 22.09 -12.88 23.78
C ASP A 33 21.84 -12.87 22.27
N ASP A 34 22.34 -13.94 21.69
CA ASP A 34 22.45 -14.29 20.29
C ASP A 34 21.08 -14.68 19.75
N SER A 35 20.64 -14.05 18.66
CA SER A 35 19.96 -14.69 17.51
C SER A 35 19.06 -13.72 16.75
N GLY A 36 19.30 -13.63 15.44
CA GLY A 36 18.27 -13.22 14.47
C GLY A 36 18.41 -11.81 13.89
N THR A 37 19.45 -11.60 13.09
CA THR A 37 19.46 -10.56 12.05
C THR A 37 18.32 -10.79 11.05
N VAL A 38 17.19 -10.08 11.20
CA VAL A 38 16.24 -9.81 10.11
C VAL A 38 15.63 -8.42 10.31
N GLU A 39 16.37 -7.38 9.95
CA GLU A 39 15.76 -6.09 9.59
C GLU A 39 16.53 -5.46 8.44
N GLY A 40 16.69 -6.24 7.37
CA GLY A 40 17.04 -5.71 6.05
C GLY A 40 15.83 -5.00 5.45
N ARG A 41 15.33 -3.94 6.11
CA ARG A 41 14.43 -3.00 5.47
C ARG A 41 15.26 -2.32 4.38
N ASN A 42 14.83 -2.41 3.12
CA ASN A 42 15.37 -1.63 2.02
C ASN A 42 14.96 -0.15 2.24
N GLN A 43 15.47 0.42 3.33
CA GLN A 43 15.29 1.81 3.69
C GLN A 43 16.25 2.57 2.79
N VAL A 44 15.71 3.40 1.90
CA VAL A 44 16.53 4.30 1.10
C VAL A 44 17.39 5.10 2.08
N ASP A 45 18.71 4.92 2.03
CA ASP A 45 19.61 5.67 2.90
C ASP A 45 19.58 7.13 2.44
N LEU A 46 18.78 7.92 3.14
CA LEU A 46 18.60 9.32 2.83
C LEU A 46 19.94 10.05 2.85
N ALA A 47 20.93 9.61 3.64
CA ALA A 47 22.26 10.22 3.72
C ALA A 47 23.06 10.13 2.41
N LEU A 48 22.72 9.19 1.53
CA LEU A 48 23.33 9.04 0.22
C LEU A 48 22.65 9.89 -0.87
N LEU A 49 21.48 10.47 -0.57
CA LEU A 49 20.74 11.31 -1.50
C LEU A 49 21.20 12.77 -1.43
N THR A 50 21.24 13.41 -2.59
CA THR A 50 21.34 14.88 -2.67
C THR A 50 20.13 15.52 -1.98
N PRO A 51 20.24 16.78 -1.51
CA PRO A 51 19.12 17.49 -0.92
C PRO A 51 17.88 17.54 -1.82
N GLU A 52 18.08 17.65 -3.13
CA GLU A 52 17.01 17.67 -4.13
C GLU A 52 16.31 16.31 -4.24
N GLU A 53 17.06 15.21 -4.39
CA GLU A 53 16.50 13.86 -4.43
C GLU A 53 15.73 13.51 -3.16
N ARG A 54 16.26 13.91 -2.00
CA ARG A 54 15.60 13.73 -0.72
C ARG A 54 14.28 14.50 -0.67
N ALA A 55 14.27 15.76 -1.10
CA ALA A 55 13.06 16.57 -1.15
C ALA A 55 12.00 15.95 -2.09
N ALA A 56 12.44 15.43 -3.24
CA ALA A 56 11.58 14.76 -4.21
C ALA A 56 10.96 13.47 -3.63
N LEU A 57 11.76 12.65 -2.94
CA LEU A 57 11.29 11.42 -2.29
C LEU A 57 10.27 11.72 -1.19
N ILE A 58 10.55 12.68 -0.31
CA ILE A 58 9.61 13.09 0.75
C ILE A 58 8.30 13.61 0.14
N ALA A 59 8.39 14.43 -0.91
CA ALA A 59 7.21 14.94 -1.59
C ALA A 59 6.40 13.81 -2.26
N GLN A 60 7.07 12.77 -2.79
CA GLN A 60 6.39 11.60 -3.35
C GLN A 60 5.69 10.78 -2.27
N GLN A 61 6.38 10.48 -1.16
CA GLN A 61 5.78 9.77 -0.02
C GLN A 61 4.57 10.52 0.52
N ALA A 62 4.64 11.84 0.65
CA ALA A 62 3.51 12.65 1.09
C ALA A 62 2.30 12.56 0.13
N ARG A 63 2.53 12.54 -1.18
CA ARG A 63 1.46 12.34 -2.18
C ARG A 63 0.86 10.95 -2.10
N ASP A 64 1.71 9.94 -1.98
CA ASP A 64 1.32 8.54 -1.89
C ASP A 64 0.47 8.30 -0.62
N SER A 65 0.91 8.79 0.55
CA SER A 65 0.12 8.74 1.78
C SER A 65 -1.21 9.48 1.65
N ALA A 66 -1.23 10.68 1.06
CA ALA A 66 -2.47 11.43 0.85
C ALA A 66 -3.46 10.67 -0.06
N LEU A 67 -2.96 9.95 -1.07
CA LEU A 67 -3.79 9.12 -1.93
C LEU A 67 -4.37 7.93 -1.17
N LEU A 68 -3.56 7.21 -0.39
CA LEU A 68 -4.00 6.07 0.42
C LEU A 68 -5.03 6.46 1.49
N GLU A 69 -4.87 7.62 2.12
CA GLU A 69 -5.87 8.18 3.03
C GLU A 69 -7.18 8.50 2.30
N ALA A 70 -7.11 9.16 1.14
CA ALA A 70 -8.28 9.56 0.37
C ALA A 70 -9.13 8.37 -0.09
N ILE A 71 -8.49 7.25 -0.46
CA ILE A 71 -9.18 6.00 -0.85
C ILE A 71 -9.56 5.13 0.36
N GLY A 72 -9.17 5.54 1.58
CA GLY A 72 -9.47 4.85 2.82
C GLY A 72 -8.69 3.56 3.06
N PHE A 73 -7.52 3.40 2.43
CA PHE A 73 -6.64 2.24 2.59
C PHE A 73 -6.23 2.06 4.06
N THR A 74 -5.62 3.10 4.66
CA THR A 74 -5.13 3.08 6.05
C THR A 74 -6.25 2.78 7.06
N ARG A 75 -7.47 3.26 6.77
CA ARG A 75 -8.64 2.95 7.59
C ARG A 75 -9.00 1.47 7.50
N ARG A 76 -8.99 0.87 6.31
CA ARG A 76 -9.31 -0.56 6.14
C ARG A 76 -8.24 -1.43 6.77
N GLU A 77 -6.98 -1.11 6.56
CA GLU A 77 -5.84 -1.79 7.19
C GLU A 77 -5.96 -1.86 8.71
N SER A 78 -6.30 -0.74 9.34
CA SER A 78 -6.44 -0.67 10.81
C SER A 78 -7.71 -1.30 11.37
N THR A 79 -8.73 -1.59 10.54
CA THR A 79 -10.05 -2.02 11.03
C THR A 79 -10.48 -3.41 10.57
N ILE A 80 -9.91 -3.93 9.49
CA ILE A 80 -10.30 -5.20 8.91
C ILE A 80 -9.29 -6.26 9.32
N ALA A 81 -9.70 -7.10 10.25
CA ALA A 81 -8.97 -8.32 10.59
C ALA A 81 -8.98 -9.30 9.40
N ASP A 82 -7.95 -10.14 9.32
CA ASP A 82 -7.83 -11.28 8.40
C ASP A 82 -7.73 -10.94 6.89
N ALA A 83 -7.64 -9.65 6.54
CA ALA A 83 -7.22 -9.21 5.22
C ALA A 83 -5.70 -8.95 5.19
N TYR A 84 -5.10 -9.06 4.01
CA TYR A 84 -3.70 -8.73 3.80
C TYR A 84 -3.58 -7.36 3.14
N PHE A 85 -2.79 -6.49 3.75
CA PHE A 85 -2.46 -5.18 3.23
C PHE A 85 -0.98 -5.17 2.86
N ILE A 86 -0.69 -4.68 1.66
CA ILE A 86 0.68 -4.58 1.14
C ILE A 86 0.96 -3.10 0.92
N GLU A 87 1.84 -2.56 1.77
CA GLU A 87 2.14 -1.14 1.84
C GLU A 87 3.14 -0.69 0.75
N PRO A 88 3.22 0.63 0.45
CA PRO A 88 4.19 1.15 -0.51
C PRO A 88 5.64 0.77 -0.21
N ASP A 89 6.03 0.76 1.06
CA ASP A 89 7.39 0.43 1.48
C ASP A 89 7.69 -1.06 1.28
N GLU A 90 6.70 -1.94 1.46
CA GLU A 90 6.82 -3.37 1.18
C GLU A 90 6.95 -3.62 -0.32
N ILE A 91 6.13 -2.97 -1.15
CA ILE A 91 6.23 -3.05 -2.62
C ILE A 91 7.59 -2.53 -3.09
N ALA A 92 8.07 -1.43 -2.53
CA ALA A 92 9.39 -0.88 -2.83
C ALA A 92 10.52 -1.85 -2.47
N ALA A 93 10.38 -2.58 -1.36
CA ALA A 93 11.35 -3.60 -0.95
C ALA A 93 11.32 -4.83 -1.88
N ILE A 94 10.14 -5.26 -2.34
CA ILE A 94 9.96 -6.40 -3.25
C ILE A 94 10.57 -6.12 -4.64
N GLN A 95 10.52 -4.86 -5.10
CA GLN A 95 10.89 -4.47 -6.47
C GLN A 95 10.25 -5.38 -7.54
N PRO A 96 8.90 -5.44 -7.59
CA PRO A 96 8.19 -6.40 -8.42
C PRO A 96 8.42 -6.13 -9.91
N LYS A 97 8.77 -7.19 -10.65
CA LYS A 97 8.81 -7.21 -12.12
C LYS A 97 7.45 -7.57 -12.70
N THR A 98 6.68 -8.38 -11.98
CA THR A 98 5.30 -8.76 -12.32
C THR A 98 4.36 -8.48 -11.17
N ILE A 99 3.05 -8.36 -11.45
CA ILE A 99 2.01 -8.20 -10.43
C ILE A 99 1.98 -9.41 -9.48
N ALA A 100 2.30 -10.60 -9.99
CA ALA A 100 2.38 -11.82 -9.17
C ALA A 100 3.48 -11.72 -8.09
N ASP A 101 4.59 -11.02 -8.37
CA ASP A 101 5.68 -10.81 -7.40
C ASP A 101 5.20 -10.11 -6.12
N ILE A 102 4.23 -9.20 -6.24
CA ILE A 102 3.63 -8.46 -5.11
C ILE A 102 2.93 -9.43 -4.16
N PHE A 103 2.31 -10.47 -4.69
CA PHE A 103 1.44 -11.38 -3.94
C PHE A 103 2.14 -12.62 -3.40
N ARG A 104 3.43 -12.82 -3.66
CA ARG A 104 4.16 -14.04 -3.26
C ARG A 104 4.16 -14.33 -1.77
N HIS A 105 4.02 -13.29 -0.95
CA HIS A 105 3.99 -13.42 0.51
C HIS A 105 2.59 -13.59 1.08
N VAL A 106 1.54 -13.53 0.23
CA VAL A 106 0.15 -13.71 0.66
C VAL A 106 -0.16 -15.21 0.66
N PRO A 107 -0.35 -15.85 1.84
CA PRO A 107 -0.48 -17.31 1.93
C PRO A 107 -1.69 -17.88 1.17
N VAL A 108 -2.73 -17.07 0.99
CA VAL A 108 -3.96 -17.44 0.27
C VAL A 108 -3.74 -17.43 -1.26
N LEU A 109 -2.66 -16.81 -1.74
CA LEU A 109 -2.29 -16.66 -3.14
C LEU A 109 -1.07 -17.56 -3.45
N ILE A 110 -1.25 -18.87 -3.42
CA ILE A 110 -0.16 -19.80 -3.73
C ILE A 110 0.05 -19.90 -5.25
N GLU A 111 1.20 -19.45 -5.73
CA GLU A 111 1.67 -19.70 -7.11
C GLU A 111 1.94 -21.20 -7.28
N ARG A 112 1.37 -21.83 -8.31
CA ARG A 112 1.87 -23.13 -8.78
C ARG A 112 2.57 -22.98 -10.13
N PRO A 113 3.71 -23.65 -10.32
CA PRO A 113 4.32 -23.79 -11.64
C PRO A 113 3.33 -24.45 -12.61
N GLY A 114 3.14 -23.86 -13.80
CA GLY A 114 2.38 -24.45 -14.90
C GLY A 114 2.99 -24.07 -16.26
N PRO A 115 2.68 -24.79 -17.35
CA PRO A 115 3.07 -24.35 -18.68
C PRO A 115 2.04 -23.34 -19.24
N PRO A 116 2.43 -22.15 -19.76
CA PRO A 116 3.78 -21.62 -20.02
C PRO A 116 4.26 -20.57 -18.98
N GLY A 117 3.88 -20.70 -17.70
CA GLY A 117 4.35 -19.83 -16.61
C GLY A 117 3.75 -20.18 -15.25
N SER A 118 4.28 -19.61 -14.16
CA SER A 118 3.63 -19.73 -12.85
C SER A 118 2.21 -19.13 -12.92
N HIS A 119 1.22 -19.90 -12.49
CA HIS A 119 -0.16 -19.48 -12.40
C HIS A 119 -0.61 -19.55 -10.95
N LEU A 120 -1.27 -18.49 -10.47
CA LEU A 120 -2.01 -18.53 -9.22
C LEU A 120 -3.25 -19.41 -9.45
N ARG A 121 -3.21 -20.69 -9.01
CA ARG A 121 -4.32 -21.63 -9.19
C ARG A 121 -4.75 -22.21 -7.86
N GLN A 122 -5.77 -21.60 -7.26
CA GLN A 122 -7.02 -22.22 -6.82
C GLN A 122 -7.93 -21.18 -6.14
N GLY A 123 -8.81 -20.55 -6.92
CA GLY A 123 -9.80 -19.64 -6.36
C GLY A 123 -10.50 -18.84 -7.44
N CYS A 124 -11.75 -18.49 -7.20
CA CYS A 124 -12.35 -17.38 -7.91
C CYS A 124 -11.62 -16.09 -7.47
N PHE A 125 -11.22 -15.25 -8.43
CA PHE A 125 -10.57 -13.97 -8.16
C PHE A 125 -11.44 -12.83 -8.66
N LEU A 126 -11.55 -11.79 -7.85
CA LEU A 126 -12.16 -10.52 -8.23
C LEU A 126 -11.08 -9.47 -8.11
N THR A 127 -10.63 -8.96 -9.26
CA THR A 127 -9.60 -7.91 -9.25
C THR A 127 -10.27 -6.55 -9.36
N TYR A 128 -9.91 -5.66 -8.45
CA TYR A 128 -10.23 -4.24 -8.49
C TYR A 128 -8.98 -3.44 -8.74
N VAL A 129 -9.08 -2.42 -9.58
CA VAL A 129 -8.01 -1.48 -9.87
C VAL A 129 -8.57 -0.11 -9.64
N ASN A 130 -7.98 0.63 -8.70
CA ASN A 130 -8.50 1.94 -8.28
C ASN A 130 -10.00 1.93 -7.95
N GLY A 131 -10.46 0.85 -7.31
CA GLY A 131 -11.87 0.65 -6.93
C GLY A 131 -12.80 0.22 -8.06
N SER A 132 -12.31 0.06 -9.29
CA SER A 132 -13.10 -0.40 -10.45
C SER A 132 -12.83 -1.87 -10.74
N VAL A 133 -13.86 -2.64 -11.05
CA VAL A 133 -13.70 -4.08 -11.34
C VAL A 133 -12.99 -4.27 -12.67
N LEU A 134 -11.87 -4.99 -12.64
CA LEU A 134 -11.16 -5.44 -13.83
C LEU A 134 -11.50 -6.91 -14.07
N ARG A 135 -12.06 -7.21 -15.25
CA ARG A 135 -12.40 -8.58 -15.66
C ARG A 135 -11.16 -9.40 -16.09
N ALA A 136 -10.05 -9.25 -15.37
CA ALA A 136 -8.91 -10.14 -15.52
C ALA A 136 -9.18 -11.42 -14.72
N ARG A 137 -8.97 -12.58 -15.34
CA ARG A 137 -9.25 -13.89 -14.74
C ARG A 137 -8.06 -14.47 -14.00
N VAL A 138 -6.85 -13.99 -14.27
CA VAL A 138 -5.62 -14.40 -13.58
C VAL A 138 -4.67 -13.20 -13.39
N PRO A 139 -3.84 -13.18 -12.33
CA PRO A 139 -2.95 -12.04 -12.10
C PRO A 139 -1.91 -11.79 -13.20
N ASN A 140 -1.49 -12.81 -13.96
CA ASN A 140 -0.60 -12.60 -15.11
C ASN A 140 -1.29 -11.84 -16.27
N GLU A 141 -2.63 -11.82 -16.33
CA GLU A 141 -3.34 -10.94 -17.26
C GLU A 141 -3.28 -9.49 -16.80
N LEU A 142 -3.11 -9.22 -15.50
CA LEU A 142 -3.00 -7.87 -14.96
C LEU A 142 -1.74 -7.16 -15.45
N ASP A 143 -0.64 -7.90 -15.67
CA ASP A 143 0.60 -7.38 -16.26
C ASP A 143 0.39 -6.76 -17.66
N THR A 144 -0.70 -7.09 -18.34
CA THR A 144 -1.05 -6.50 -19.65
C THR A 144 -1.75 -5.14 -19.56
N PHE A 145 -2.31 -4.81 -18.40
CA PHE A 145 -3.08 -3.58 -18.17
C PHE A 145 -2.37 -2.61 -17.22
N ILE A 146 -1.57 -3.14 -16.29
CA ILE A 146 -0.93 -2.38 -15.21
C ILE A 146 0.50 -2.86 -15.08
N GLN A 147 1.44 -1.92 -15.01
CA GLN A 147 2.82 -2.25 -14.75
C GLN A 147 3.03 -2.41 -13.25
N ALA A 148 3.76 -3.46 -12.84
CA ALA A 148 3.99 -3.74 -11.43
C ALA A 148 4.58 -2.55 -10.65
N ARG A 149 5.44 -1.75 -11.31
CA ARG A 149 6.04 -0.53 -10.73
C ARG A 149 5.03 0.59 -10.44
N ASP A 150 3.88 0.59 -11.12
CA ASP A 150 2.86 1.62 -10.97
C ASP A 150 1.91 1.32 -9.80
N VAL A 151 1.96 0.09 -9.27
CA VAL A 151 1.23 -0.30 -8.06
C VAL A 151 1.84 0.43 -6.87
N LEU A 152 0.98 1.12 -6.14
CA LEU A 152 1.28 1.85 -4.92
C LEU A 152 1.02 0.99 -3.68
N ALA A 153 -0.11 0.29 -3.65
CA ALA A 153 -0.51 -0.56 -2.54
C ALA A 153 -1.45 -1.65 -3.04
N ALA A 154 -1.60 -2.71 -2.25
CA ALA A 154 -2.54 -3.77 -2.56
C ALA A 154 -3.29 -4.26 -1.32
N GLU A 155 -4.52 -4.72 -1.53
CA GLU A 155 -5.37 -5.33 -0.50
C GLU A 155 -5.82 -6.71 -1.00
N VAL A 156 -5.77 -7.71 -0.13
CA VAL A 156 -6.25 -9.06 -0.44
C VAL A 156 -7.21 -9.51 0.65
N TYR A 157 -8.45 -9.79 0.25
CA TYR A 157 -9.51 -10.31 1.08
C TYR A 157 -9.71 -11.80 0.79
N PRO A 158 -9.44 -12.69 1.74
CA PRO A 158 -9.61 -14.13 1.55
C PRO A 158 -11.07 -14.53 1.28
N PRO A 159 -11.29 -15.73 0.70
CA PRO A 159 -12.62 -16.31 0.60
C PRO A 159 -13.27 -16.45 1.99
N GLY A 160 -14.57 -16.21 2.07
CA GLY A 160 -15.36 -16.20 3.31
C GLY A 160 -15.48 -14.81 3.94
N GLN A 161 -14.66 -13.84 3.52
CA GLN A 161 -14.74 -12.46 3.95
C GLN A 161 -15.54 -11.62 2.95
N SER A 162 -16.48 -10.83 3.43
CA SER A 162 -17.17 -9.84 2.60
C SER A 162 -16.25 -8.62 2.42
N PRO A 163 -15.81 -8.29 1.21
CA PRO A 163 -14.92 -7.16 1.01
C PRO A 163 -15.69 -5.85 1.25
N PRO A 164 -15.04 -4.83 1.84
CA PRO A 164 -15.68 -3.55 2.16
C PRO A 164 -15.96 -2.74 0.89
N SER A 165 -16.77 -1.67 1.03
CA SER A 165 -16.87 -0.64 -0.02
C SER A 165 -15.47 -0.07 -0.35
N PRO A 166 -15.11 0.10 -1.63
CA PRO A 166 -15.97 0.05 -2.83
C PRO A 166 -16.10 -1.32 -3.52
N PHE A 167 -15.52 -2.38 -2.96
CA PHE A 167 -15.39 -3.70 -3.61
C PHE A 167 -16.65 -4.57 -3.55
N THR A 168 -17.78 -4.00 -3.15
CA THR A 168 -19.08 -4.68 -3.11
C THR A 168 -19.79 -4.63 -4.47
N VAL A 169 -19.30 -3.81 -5.41
CA VAL A 169 -19.92 -3.61 -6.73
C VAL A 169 -19.50 -4.72 -7.69
N GLY A 170 -20.48 -5.47 -8.20
CA GLY A 170 -20.28 -6.42 -9.31
C GLY A 170 -20.16 -7.89 -8.90
N SER A 171 -20.07 -8.21 -7.60
CA SER A 171 -20.15 -9.59 -7.14
C SER A 171 -20.36 -9.67 -5.63
N SER A 172 -21.45 -10.30 -5.19
CA SER A 172 -21.67 -10.71 -3.78
C SER A 172 -21.01 -12.06 -3.47
N ARG A 173 -20.01 -12.44 -4.27
CA ARG A 173 -19.36 -13.75 -4.19
C ARG A 173 -18.30 -13.73 -3.11
N THR A 174 -18.72 -14.12 -1.91
CA THR A 174 -17.81 -14.34 -0.78
C THR A 174 -16.97 -15.61 -0.97
N ASP A 175 -17.23 -16.44 -1.98
CA ASP A 175 -16.43 -17.61 -2.31
C ASP A 175 -15.15 -17.29 -3.13
N CYS A 176 -14.95 -16.00 -3.47
CA CYS A 176 -13.82 -15.52 -4.25
C CYS A 176 -12.84 -14.73 -3.38
N THR A 177 -11.54 -14.85 -3.68
CA THR A 177 -10.54 -13.91 -3.16
C THR A 177 -10.70 -12.58 -3.87
N THR A 178 -10.83 -11.49 -3.12
CA THR A 178 -10.85 -10.14 -3.71
C THR A 178 -9.47 -9.54 -3.61
N VAL A 179 -8.94 -9.09 -4.74
CA VAL A 179 -7.65 -8.41 -4.84
C VAL A 179 -7.91 -6.99 -5.29
N ALA A 180 -7.48 -6.00 -4.51
CA ALA A 180 -7.54 -4.60 -4.90
C ALA A 180 -6.13 -4.06 -5.11
N LEU A 181 -5.91 -3.46 -6.27
CA LEU A 181 -4.68 -2.78 -6.64
C LEU A 181 -4.94 -1.28 -6.68
N TRP A 182 -4.10 -0.53 -5.98
CA TRP A 182 -4.07 0.92 -6.01
C TRP A 182 -2.84 1.36 -6.79
N THR A 183 -3.01 2.19 -7.81
CA THR A 183 -1.91 2.63 -8.67
C THR A 183 -1.69 4.13 -8.52
N ARG A 184 -0.46 4.60 -8.73
CA ARG A 184 -0.12 6.04 -8.67
C ARG A 184 -0.78 6.83 -9.81
N THR A 185 -0.99 6.18 -10.94
CA THR A 185 -1.73 6.71 -12.08
C THR A 185 -3.16 6.20 -12.03
N ARG A 186 -4.16 7.02 -12.38
CA ARG A 186 -5.49 6.46 -12.65
C ARG A 186 -5.39 5.66 -13.94
N ALA A 187 -5.87 4.42 -13.92
CA ALA A 187 -6.17 3.70 -15.15
C ALA A 187 -7.30 4.48 -15.85
N GLU A 188 -7.02 5.02 -17.04
CA GLU A 188 -8.00 5.70 -17.89
C GLU A 188 -9.00 4.72 -18.50
#